data_AF-A0A352T4D4-F1
#
_entry.id   AF-A0A352T4D4-F1
#
_cell.length_a   1.000
_cell.length_b   1.000
_cell.length_c   1.000
_cell.angle_alpha   90.00
_cell.angle_beta   90.00
_cell.angle_gamma   90.00
#
_symmetry.space_group_name_H-M   'P 1'
#
loop_
_entity.id
_entity.type
_entity.pdbx_description
1 polymer ?
#
loop_
_entity_poly.entity_id
_entity_poly.type
_entity_poly.pdbx_seq_one_letter_code
_entity_poly.pdbx_strand_id
1 'polypeptide(L)'
;MGNVMDYLEWRGDLTFEQSPFNDVDNVILAQLAYVDFRDVIPSVQMNRGITLKKASEIFFDLHTEEELSRDKSFIKDAPYLMKKAASTKRFKDVILSDYVDTIDETLEKQFGAFHIKLTPQLTYVAFRGTDDTLVGWKEDFNMSFISPVPSQEDAVKYLNDTCSYIRGRLYVGGHSKGGNLAIYSAINCNKRVKKKIKCVYNNDGPGFDISVIKSEEYQSMLPYIRSIVPENSIVGMLLEHDDDYIIVKSSQTGIMQHDAMSWQVSGPYMVTVRRLSAQSRRLNRAFSSWISSVDNEKRCEFVETLFGLISSCGVKNLSDISVDRFKSTREVIKQYANLDKDSRTLLRSMLLSLTDQIGKARLEK
;
A
#
# COMPACT_ATOMS: atom_id res chain seq x y z
N MET A 1 -18.95 -7.71 11.85
CA MET A 1 -18.97 -6.32 11.34
C MET A 1 -18.58 -6.41 9.88
N GLY A 2 -19.23 -5.67 8.98
CA GLY A 2 -18.93 -5.78 7.56
C GLY A 2 -17.59 -5.17 7.18
N ASN A 3 -17.11 -5.48 5.97
CA ASN A 3 -15.92 -4.90 5.34
C ASN A 3 -16.26 -4.31 3.95
N VAL A 4 -15.26 -3.99 3.14
CA VAL A 4 -15.46 -3.38 1.81
C VAL A 4 -16.31 -4.25 0.86
N MET A 5 -16.30 -5.58 1.01
CA MET A 5 -17.15 -6.48 0.23
C MET A 5 -18.62 -6.35 0.63
N ASP A 6 -18.92 -6.16 1.92
CA ASP A 6 -20.27 -5.89 2.41
C ASP A 6 -20.73 -4.49 2.00
N TYR A 7 -19.84 -3.50 2.02
CA TYR A 7 -20.13 -2.15 1.51
C TYR A 7 -20.60 -2.17 0.06
N LEU A 8 -19.95 -2.96 -0.80
CA LEU A 8 -20.37 -3.12 -2.19
C LEU A 8 -21.79 -3.70 -2.32
N GLU A 9 -22.24 -4.54 -1.39
CA GLU A 9 -23.63 -5.03 -1.35
C GLU A 9 -24.60 -3.95 -0.87
N TRP A 10 -24.24 -3.20 0.16
CA TRP A 10 -25.14 -2.23 0.80
C TRP A 10 -25.22 -0.89 0.08
N ARG A 11 -24.16 -0.49 -0.62
CA ARG A 11 -23.97 0.86 -1.19
C ARG A 11 -23.50 0.88 -2.63
N GLY A 12 -23.22 -0.29 -3.22
CA GLY A 12 -22.94 -0.41 -4.65
C GLY A 12 -24.12 -0.05 -5.55
N ASP A 13 -25.32 0.10 -4.99
CA ASP A 13 -26.54 0.52 -5.68
C ASP A 13 -26.58 2.02 -6.03
N LEU A 14 -25.74 2.85 -5.41
CA LEU A 14 -25.72 4.31 -5.57
C LEU A 14 -24.55 4.81 -6.41
N THR A 15 -24.83 5.73 -7.34
CA THR A 15 -23.81 6.46 -8.12
C THR A 15 -23.02 7.47 -7.28
N PHE A 16 -21.91 8.00 -7.80
CA PHE A 16 -21.13 9.06 -7.13
C PHE A 16 -21.87 10.39 -7.04
N GLU A 17 -22.85 10.63 -7.92
CA GLU A 17 -23.74 11.79 -7.90
C GLU A 17 -24.79 11.68 -6.80
N GLN A 18 -25.33 10.48 -6.56
CA GLN A 18 -26.31 10.23 -5.49
C GLN A 18 -25.67 10.15 -4.10
N SER A 19 -24.47 9.59 -4.03
CA SER A 19 -23.69 9.45 -2.79
C SER A 19 -22.23 9.80 -3.09
N PRO A 20 -21.74 10.96 -2.61
CA PRO A 20 -20.38 11.41 -2.88
C PRO A 20 -19.31 10.37 -2.50
N PHE A 21 -18.15 10.49 -3.14
CA PHE A 21 -16.97 9.69 -2.84
C PHE A 21 -16.59 9.77 -1.35
N ASN A 22 -16.25 8.63 -0.75
CA ASN A 22 -15.91 8.52 0.66
C ASN A 22 -14.66 7.65 0.90
N ASP A 23 -14.27 7.50 2.16
CA ASP A 23 -13.04 6.81 2.54
C ASP A 23 -13.09 5.29 2.26
N VAL A 24 -14.30 4.69 2.26
CA VAL A 24 -14.50 3.28 1.88
C VAL A 24 -14.28 3.08 0.39
N ASP A 25 -14.79 4.00 -0.45
CA ASP A 25 -14.51 3.99 -1.88
C ASP A 25 -13.00 4.09 -2.15
N ASN A 26 -12.30 4.98 -1.43
CA ASN A 26 -10.84 5.10 -1.54
C ASN A 26 -10.14 3.76 -1.24
N VAL A 27 -10.50 3.04 -0.17
CA VAL A 27 -9.87 1.75 0.13
C VAL A 27 -10.15 0.75 -0.98
N ILE A 28 -11.38 0.70 -1.52
CA ILE A 28 -11.70 -0.16 -2.67
C ILE A 28 -10.78 0.16 -3.85
N LEU A 29 -10.68 1.43 -4.25
CA LEU A 29 -9.87 1.84 -5.39
C LEU A 29 -8.36 1.59 -5.18
N ALA A 30 -7.86 1.77 -3.95
CA ALA A 30 -6.50 1.43 -3.59
C ALA A 30 -6.24 -0.08 -3.68
N GLN A 31 -7.20 -0.91 -3.27
CA GLN A 31 -7.10 -2.37 -3.36
C GLN A 31 -7.22 -2.88 -4.80
N LEU A 32 -7.99 -2.22 -5.67
CA LEU A 32 -8.03 -2.54 -7.10
C LEU A 32 -6.66 -2.41 -7.76
N ALA A 33 -5.75 -1.60 -7.22
CA ALA A 33 -4.42 -1.43 -7.79
C ALA A 33 -3.56 -2.69 -7.75
N TYR A 34 -3.93 -3.68 -6.95
CA TYR A 34 -3.23 -4.96 -6.90
C TYR A 34 -3.68 -5.96 -7.98
N VAL A 35 -4.74 -5.67 -8.73
CA VAL A 35 -5.09 -6.50 -9.89
C VAL A 35 -4.04 -6.29 -10.98
N ASP A 36 -3.56 -7.39 -11.56
CA ASP A 36 -2.70 -7.34 -12.73
C ASP A 36 -3.53 -6.92 -13.96
N PHE A 37 -3.43 -5.65 -14.33
CA PHE A 37 -4.14 -5.10 -15.48
C PHE A 37 -3.30 -5.06 -16.76
N ARG A 38 -2.16 -5.77 -16.79
CA ARG A 38 -1.41 -5.97 -18.05
C ARG A 38 -2.34 -6.60 -19.08
N ASP A 39 -2.30 -6.06 -20.30
CA ASP A 39 -3.18 -6.43 -21.42
C ASP A 39 -4.69 -6.20 -21.18
N VAL A 40 -5.08 -5.55 -20.08
CA VAL A 40 -6.47 -5.20 -19.76
C VAL A 40 -6.71 -3.70 -19.92
N ILE A 41 -6.03 -2.86 -19.14
CA ILE A 41 -6.22 -1.40 -19.18
C ILE A 41 -5.30 -0.79 -20.25
N PRO A 42 -5.79 0.14 -21.09
CA PRO A 42 -4.93 0.85 -22.03
C PRO A 42 -3.77 1.59 -21.36
N SER A 43 -2.59 1.52 -21.95
CA SER A 43 -1.42 2.23 -21.45
C SER A 43 -1.53 3.74 -21.64
N VAL A 44 -0.65 4.49 -20.96
CA VAL A 44 -0.55 5.97 -21.04
C VAL A 44 -0.50 6.48 -22.48
N GLN A 45 0.17 5.78 -23.39
CA GLN A 45 0.35 6.22 -24.78
C GLN A 45 -0.90 6.04 -25.65
N MET A 46 -1.84 5.19 -25.23
CA MET A 46 -2.99 4.83 -26.06
C MET A 46 -4.10 5.89 -26.03
N ASN A 47 -4.10 6.80 -25.04
CA ASN A 47 -5.11 7.85 -24.85
C ASN A 47 -6.56 7.33 -24.99
N ARG A 48 -6.82 6.17 -24.40
CA ARG A 48 -8.11 5.48 -24.37
C ARG A 48 -8.38 5.02 -22.94
N GLY A 49 -9.64 4.76 -22.64
CA GLY A 49 -10.03 4.14 -21.39
C GLY A 49 -11.13 3.10 -21.60
N ILE A 50 -11.29 2.23 -20.62
CA ILE A 50 -12.31 1.17 -20.61
C ILE A 50 -13.10 1.23 -19.31
N THR A 51 -14.34 0.75 -19.31
CA THR A 51 -15.11 0.68 -18.07
C THR A 51 -14.54 -0.39 -17.13
N LEU A 52 -14.71 -0.23 -15.82
CA LEU A 52 -14.36 -1.28 -14.86
C LEU A 52 -15.07 -2.61 -15.16
N LYS A 53 -16.34 -2.54 -15.62
CA LYS A 53 -17.06 -3.72 -16.10
C LYS A 53 -16.30 -4.42 -17.22
N LYS A 54 -15.86 -3.68 -18.24
CA LYS A 54 -15.16 -4.28 -19.38
C LYS A 54 -13.77 -4.80 -18.98
N ALA A 55 -13.07 -4.08 -18.11
CA ALA A 55 -11.80 -4.54 -17.55
C ALA A 55 -11.96 -5.88 -16.82
N SER A 56 -13.00 -6.00 -15.98
CA SER A 56 -13.30 -7.25 -15.28
C SER A 56 -13.65 -8.38 -16.24
N GLU A 57 -14.42 -8.14 -17.30
CA GLU A 57 -14.70 -9.17 -18.32
C GLU A 57 -13.40 -9.68 -18.96
N ILE A 58 -12.56 -8.77 -19.47
CA ILE A 58 -11.30 -9.13 -20.13
C ILE A 58 -10.37 -9.88 -19.17
N PHE A 59 -10.25 -9.43 -17.92
CA PHE A 59 -9.40 -10.08 -16.93
C PHE A 59 -9.82 -11.53 -16.66
N PHE A 60 -11.11 -11.80 -16.48
CA PHE A 60 -11.61 -13.16 -16.24
C PHE A 60 -11.71 -14.01 -17.51
N ASP A 61 -11.56 -13.41 -18.70
CA ASP A 61 -11.32 -14.15 -19.95
C ASP A 61 -9.84 -14.59 -20.06
N LEU A 62 -8.91 -13.83 -19.45
CA LEU A 62 -7.46 -14.11 -19.45
C LEU A 62 -7.03 -15.03 -18.30
N HIS A 63 -7.73 -15.00 -17.16
CA HIS A 63 -7.37 -15.72 -15.94
C HIS A 63 -8.55 -16.57 -15.43
N THR A 64 -8.29 -17.85 -15.21
CA THR A 64 -9.31 -18.76 -14.66
C THR A 64 -9.41 -18.62 -13.14
N GLU A 65 -10.60 -18.86 -12.58
CA GLU A 65 -10.79 -18.87 -11.11
C GLU A 65 -9.92 -19.95 -10.44
N GLU A 66 -9.64 -21.05 -11.13
CA GLU A 66 -8.77 -22.11 -10.65
C GLU A 66 -7.32 -21.63 -10.50
N GLU A 67 -6.79 -20.85 -11.44
CA GLU A 67 -5.47 -20.22 -11.33
C GLU A 67 -5.43 -19.21 -10.18
N LEU A 68 -6.43 -18.32 -10.09
CA LEU A 68 -6.50 -17.31 -9.05
C LEU A 68 -6.63 -17.92 -7.64
N SER A 69 -7.37 -19.03 -7.51
CA SER A 69 -7.54 -19.73 -6.22
C SER A 69 -6.24 -20.34 -5.67
N ARG A 70 -5.24 -20.55 -6.53
CA ARG A 70 -3.92 -21.05 -6.13
C ARG A 70 -3.02 -19.95 -5.61
N ASP A 71 -3.34 -18.69 -5.86
CA ASP A 71 -2.62 -17.57 -5.31
C ASP A 71 -2.80 -17.53 -3.78
N LYS A 72 -1.68 -17.57 -3.07
CA LYS A 72 -1.63 -17.51 -1.61
C LYS A 72 -1.15 -16.15 -1.12
N SER A 73 -0.95 -15.22 -2.03
CA SER A 73 -0.49 -13.89 -1.71
C SER A 73 -1.50 -13.11 -0.87
N PHE A 74 -1.05 -12.05 -0.22
CA PHE A 74 -1.97 -11.12 0.47
C PHE A 74 -2.86 -10.34 -0.51
N ILE A 75 -2.56 -10.33 -1.81
CA ILE A 75 -3.33 -9.61 -2.84
C ILE A 75 -4.37 -10.47 -3.57
N LYS A 76 -4.44 -11.77 -3.26
CA LYS A 76 -5.31 -12.76 -3.92
C LYS A 76 -6.79 -12.35 -4.03
N ASP A 77 -7.27 -11.51 -3.13
CA ASP A 77 -8.68 -11.12 -3.05
C ASP A 77 -9.02 -9.92 -3.96
N ALA A 78 -8.01 -9.22 -4.50
CA ALA A 78 -8.19 -8.04 -5.35
C ALA A 78 -8.98 -8.34 -6.64
N PRO A 79 -8.76 -9.44 -7.39
CA PRO A 79 -9.58 -9.78 -8.55
C PRO A 79 -11.06 -10.02 -8.20
N TYR A 80 -11.35 -10.61 -7.03
CA TYR A 80 -12.72 -10.86 -6.59
C TYR A 80 -13.41 -9.57 -6.12
N LEU A 81 -12.67 -8.67 -5.46
CA LEU A 81 -13.13 -7.32 -5.17
C LEU A 81 -13.50 -6.59 -6.47
N MET A 82 -12.62 -6.65 -7.48
CA MET A 82 -12.86 -6.05 -8.80
C MET A 82 -14.13 -6.62 -9.44
N LYS A 83 -14.28 -7.95 -9.48
CA LYS A 83 -15.46 -8.62 -10.03
C LYS A 83 -16.74 -8.13 -9.36
N LYS A 84 -16.72 -7.99 -8.03
CA LYS A 84 -17.86 -7.48 -7.26
C LYS A 84 -18.12 -6.01 -7.58
N ALA A 85 -17.10 -5.15 -7.54
CA ALA A 85 -17.22 -3.72 -7.84
C ALA A 85 -17.76 -3.49 -9.27
N ALA A 86 -17.26 -4.24 -10.25
CA ALA A 86 -17.69 -4.22 -11.64
C ALA A 86 -19.17 -4.61 -11.85
N SER A 87 -19.80 -5.29 -10.89
CA SER A 87 -21.23 -5.62 -10.92
C SER A 87 -22.13 -4.53 -10.34
N THR A 88 -21.55 -3.54 -9.64
CA THR A 88 -22.31 -2.51 -8.91
C THR A 88 -22.63 -1.29 -9.78
N LYS A 89 -23.76 -0.61 -9.52
CA LYS A 89 -24.08 0.68 -10.18
C LYS A 89 -23.04 1.75 -9.87
N ARG A 90 -22.45 1.69 -8.68
CA ARG A 90 -21.46 2.65 -8.20
C ARG A 90 -20.17 2.65 -9.02
N PHE A 91 -19.64 1.46 -9.34
CA PHE A 91 -18.29 1.34 -9.91
C PHE A 91 -18.26 0.80 -11.35
N LYS A 92 -19.28 0.09 -11.84
CA LYS A 92 -19.20 -0.60 -13.15
C LYS A 92 -18.81 0.29 -14.33
N ASP A 93 -19.24 1.56 -14.31
CA ASP A 93 -19.08 2.51 -15.41
C ASP A 93 -17.92 3.51 -15.21
N VAL A 94 -17.12 3.40 -14.14
CA VAL A 94 -15.91 4.21 -14.00
C VAL A 94 -14.91 3.85 -15.10
N ILE A 95 -14.17 4.84 -15.59
CA ILE A 95 -13.25 4.64 -16.71
C ILE A 95 -11.83 4.45 -16.19
N LEU A 96 -11.23 3.32 -16.52
CA LEU A 96 -9.84 2.98 -16.25
C LEU A 96 -8.96 3.37 -17.44
N SER A 97 -7.83 4.04 -17.20
CA SER A 97 -6.88 4.45 -18.24
C SER A 97 -5.48 4.63 -17.68
N ASP A 98 -4.53 4.88 -18.58
CA ASP A 98 -3.16 5.32 -18.24
C ASP A 98 -2.38 4.28 -17.41
N TYR A 99 -2.62 2.99 -17.63
CA TYR A 99 -1.97 1.94 -16.85
C TYR A 99 -0.45 1.88 -17.12
N VAL A 100 0.31 1.72 -16.04
CA VAL A 100 1.74 1.42 -16.05
C VAL A 100 2.01 0.38 -14.97
N ASP A 101 2.83 -0.60 -15.32
CA ASP A 101 3.38 -1.60 -14.40
C ASP A 101 4.82 -1.90 -14.83
N THR A 102 5.77 -1.60 -13.95
CA THR A 102 7.20 -1.75 -14.22
C THR A 102 7.89 -2.39 -13.03
N ILE A 103 8.75 -3.35 -13.32
CA ILE A 103 9.66 -4.00 -12.37
C ILE A 103 11.06 -3.83 -12.93
N ASP A 104 11.97 -3.29 -12.13
CA ASP A 104 13.39 -3.15 -12.44
C ASP A 104 14.20 -3.80 -11.32
N GLU A 105 14.72 -5.00 -11.58
CA GLU A 105 15.51 -5.75 -10.59
C GLU A 105 16.85 -5.07 -10.27
N THR A 106 17.40 -4.26 -11.18
CA THR A 106 18.70 -3.59 -10.97
C THR A 106 18.56 -2.42 -10.01
N LEU A 107 17.44 -1.71 -10.11
CA LEU A 107 17.09 -0.60 -9.21
C LEU A 107 16.29 -1.06 -7.99
N GLU A 108 16.05 -2.38 -7.85
CA GLU A 108 15.16 -2.97 -6.84
C GLU A 108 13.79 -2.26 -6.77
N LYS A 109 13.25 -1.90 -7.94
CA LYS A 109 12.10 -1.01 -8.07
C LYS A 109 10.87 -1.76 -8.55
N GLN A 110 9.75 -1.53 -7.87
CA GLN A 110 8.41 -1.87 -8.37
C GLN A 110 7.52 -0.63 -8.39
N PHE A 111 6.93 -0.33 -9.55
CA PHE A 111 6.03 0.80 -9.72
C PHE A 111 4.82 0.42 -10.57
N GLY A 112 3.63 0.68 -10.04
CA GLY A 112 2.36 0.47 -10.74
C GLY A 112 1.39 1.63 -10.47
N ALA A 113 0.76 2.14 -11.52
CA ALA A 113 -0.20 3.24 -11.41
C ALA A 113 -1.23 3.23 -12.55
N PHE A 114 -2.40 3.81 -12.30
CA PHE A 114 -3.42 4.04 -13.31
C PHE A 114 -4.45 5.06 -12.84
N HIS A 115 -5.29 5.49 -13.77
CA HIS A 115 -6.39 6.40 -13.52
C HIS A 115 -7.71 5.68 -13.42
N ILE A 116 -8.57 6.18 -12.53
CA ILE A 116 -9.96 5.78 -12.36
C ILE A 116 -10.81 7.05 -12.41
N LYS A 117 -11.41 7.33 -13.57
CA LYS A 117 -12.29 8.48 -13.75
C LYS A 117 -13.66 8.15 -13.19
N LEU A 118 -13.95 8.70 -12.01
CA LEU A 118 -15.17 8.47 -11.24
C LEU A 118 -16.35 9.23 -11.80
N THR A 119 -16.11 10.50 -12.20
CA THR A 119 -17.08 11.37 -12.87
C THR A 119 -16.36 12.23 -13.91
N PRO A 120 -17.05 12.98 -14.78
CA PRO A 120 -16.38 13.87 -15.73
C PRO A 120 -15.44 14.90 -15.08
N GLN A 121 -15.66 15.26 -13.80
CA GLN A 121 -14.89 16.25 -13.06
C GLN A 121 -13.99 15.64 -11.98
N LEU A 122 -13.93 14.32 -11.83
CA LEU A 122 -13.22 13.66 -10.75
C LEU A 122 -12.47 12.42 -11.22
N THR A 123 -11.16 12.42 -10.99
CA THR A 123 -10.28 11.27 -11.26
C THR A 123 -9.58 10.86 -9.97
N TYR A 124 -9.54 9.57 -9.70
CA TYR A 124 -8.67 8.97 -8.70
C TYR A 124 -7.43 8.41 -9.39
N VAL A 125 -6.25 8.79 -8.92
CA VAL A 125 -4.97 8.25 -9.35
C VAL A 125 -4.55 7.20 -8.34
N ALA A 126 -4.54 5.93 -8.76
CA ALA A 126 -4.21 4.81 -7.91
C ALA A 126 -2.74 4.44 -8.08
N PHE A 127 -2.00 4.40 -6.97
CA PHE A 127 -0.66 3.83 -6.90
C PHE A 127 -0.72 2.45 -6.24
N ARG A 128 -0.15 1.44 -6.91
CA ARG A 128 -0.03 0.09 -6.36
C ARG A 128 1.00 0.08 -5.24
N GLY A 129 0.70 -0.66 -4.18
CA GLY A 129 1.69 -1.01 -3.18
C GLY A 129 2.71 -2.03 -3.69
N THR A 130 3.49 -2.59 -2.77
CA THR A 130 4.30 -3.77 -3.05
C THR A 130 3.40 -4.98 -3.18
N ASP A 131 3.74 -5.91 -4.07
CA ASP A 131 3.19 -7.25 -4.04
C ASP A 131 3.93 -8.12 -3.00
N ASP A 132 3.70 -9.44 -3.01
CA ASP A 132 4.35 -10.38 -2.09
C ASP A 132 5.84 -10.61 -2.34
N THR A 133 6.44 -9.91 -3.31
CA THR A 133 7.86 -10.09 -3.65
C THR A 133 8.79 -9.45 -2.63
N LEU A 134 9.92 -10.12 -2.39
CA LEU A 134 10.98 -9.57 -1.53
C LEU A 134 11.58 -8.26 -2.06
N VAL A 135 11.57 -8.05 -3.38
CA VAL A 135 12.11 -6.83 -4.02
C VAL A 135 11.27 -5.62 -3.61
N GLY A 136 9.94 -5.73 -3.69
CA GLY A 136 9.05 -4.64 -3.27
C GLY A 136 9.27 -4.26 -1.82
N TRP A 137 9.24 -5.24 -0.92
CA TRP A 137 9.45 -4.99 0.50
C TRP A 137 10.85 -4.45 0.82
N LYS A 138 11.89 -4.83 0.08
CA LYS A 138 13.23 -4.26 0.27
C LYS A 138 13.23 -2.75 -0.03
N GLU A 139 12.58 -2.30 -1.10
CA GLU A 139 12.46 -0.87 -1.41
C GLU A 139 11.73 -0.09 -0.31
N ASP A 140 10.68 -0.68 0.30
CA ASP A 140 9.95 -0.07 1.42
C ASP A 140 10.85 0.18 2.64
N PHE A 141 11.75 -0.75 2.94
CA PHE A 141 12.74 -0.58 4.01
C PHE A 141 13.87 0.36 3.60
N ASN A 142 14.24 0.38 2.32
CA ASN A 142 15.23 1.31 1.78
C ASN A 142 14.79 2.78 1.98
N MET A 143 13.48 3.07 2.02
CA MET A 143 12.96 4.41 2.35
C MET A 143 13.46 4.95 3.71
N SER A 144 13.94 4.08 4.60
CA SER A 144 14.51 4.51 5.89
C SER A 144 15.88 5.16 5.80
N PHE A 145 16.58 5.03 4.67
CA PHE A 145 17.92 5.61 4.45
C PHE A 145 18.14 6.16 3.03
N ILE A 146 17.22 5.92 2.10
CA ILE A 146 17.22 6.46 0.73
C ILE A 146 15.97 7.34 0.56
N SER A 147 16.17 8.60 0.16
CA SER A 147 15.09 9.53 -0.17
C SER A 147 15.57 10.52 -1.25
N PRO A 148 14.93 10.58 -2.43
CA PRO A 148 13.85 9.69 -2.89
C PRO A 148 14.32 8.26 -3.16
N VAL A 149 13.42 7.28 -2.98
CA VAL A 149 13.56 5.97 -3.64
C VAL A 149 13.11 6.04 -5.11
N PRO A 150 13.58 5.16 -6.01
CA PRO A 150 13.26 5.23 -7.44
C PRO A 150 11.76 5.27 -7.76
N SER A 151 10.93 4.51 -7.04
CA SER A 151 9.48 4.51 -7.25
C SER A 151 8.80 5.84 -6.87
N GLN A 152 9.38 6.62 -5.94
CA GLN A 152 8.89 7.95 -5.59
C GLN A 152 9.12 8.95 -6.73
N GLU A 153 10.27 8.87 -7.40
CA GLU A 153 10.55 9.69 -8.59
C GLU A 153 9.60 9.35 -9.74
N ASP A 154 9.36 8.05 -9.98
CA ASP A 154 8.40 7.59 -11.00
C ASP A 154 6.97 8.04 -10.68
N ALA A 155 6.57 8.05 -9.40
CA ALA A 155 5.26 8.55 -8.98
C ALA A 155 5.09 10.05 -9.30
N VAL A 156 6.11 10.87 -9.02
CA VAL A 156 6.13 12.30 -9.37
C VAL A 156 6.03 12.49 -10.88
N LYS A 157 6.85 11.74 -11.64
CA LYS A 157 6.87 11.79 -13.10
C LYS A 157 5.52 11.41 -13.68
N TYR A 158 4.96 10.28 -13.26
CA TYR A 158 3.66 9.79 -13.69
C TYR A 158 2.57 10.85 -13.46
N LEU A 159 2.48 11.39 -12.23
CA LEU A 159 1.46 12.38 -11.90
C LEU A 159 1.60 13.65 -12.75
N ASN A 160 2.83 14.12 -12.99
CA ASN A 160 3.09 15.28 -13.84
C ASN A 160 2.72 15.02 -15.31
N ASP A 161 3.07 13.86 -15.85
CA ASP A 161 2.86 13.51 -17.25
C ASP A 161 1.38 13.29 -17.58
N THR A 162 0.66 12.58 -16.71
CA THR A 162 -0.71 12.13 -17.00
C THR A 162 -1.77 13.12 -16.49
N CYS A 163 -1.50 13.87 -15.41
CA CYS A 163 -2.49 14.75 -14.80
C CYS A 163 -2.40 16.22 -15.24
N SER A 164 -1.36 16.62 -15.98
CA SER A 164 -1.22 18.01 -16.45
C SER A 164 -2.40 18.47 -17.33
N TYR A 165 -2.98 17.56 -18.12
CA TYR A 165 -4.07 17.83 -19.05
C TYR A 165 -5.47 17.56 -18.50
N ILE A 166 -5.58 16.87 -17.35
CA ILE A 166 -6.87 16.60 -16.70
C ILE A 166 -7.52 17.91 -16.26
N ARG A 167 -8.77 18.16 -16.66
CA ARG A 167 -9.51 19.39 -16.28
C ARG A 167 -10.21 19.29 -14.92
N GLY A 168 -10.42 18.09 -14.40
CA GLY A 168 -11.11 17.83 -13.14
C GLY A 168 -10.23 17.91 -11.88
N ARG A 169 -10.85 17.61 -10.74
CA ARG A 169 -10.17 17.43 -9.44
C ARG A 169 -9.56 16.02 -9.36
N LEU A 170 -8.50 15.90 -8.56
CA LEU A 170 -7.78 14.66 -8.36
C LEU A 170 -7.95 14.17 -6.93
N TYR A 171 -8.29 12.90 -6.77
CA TYR A 171 -7.86 12.11 -5.63
C TYR A 171 -6.59 11.37 -6.02
N VAL A 172 -5.63 11.30 -5.11
CA VAL A 172 -4.40 10.53 -5.32
C VAL A 172 -4.27 9.59 -4.14
N GLY A 173 -4.04 8.31 -4.36
CA GLY A 173 -3.99 7.39 -3.22
C GLY A 173 -3.46 6.02 -3.55
N GLY A 174 -3.20 5.26 -2.49
CA GLY A 174 -2.75 3.90 -2.57
C GLY A 174 -2.74 3.24 -1.21
N HIS A 175 -2.42 1.95 -1.20
CA HIS A 175 -2.27 1.14 0.01
C HIS A 175 -0.81 0.74 0.19
N SER A 176 -0.36 0.61 1.44
CA SER A 176 1.03 0.26 1.76
C SER A 176 1.99 1.25 1.08
N LYS A 177 3.04 0.78 0.41
CA LYS A 177 3.91 1.62 -0.43
C LYS A 177 3.16 2.62 -1.32
N GLY A 178 2.03 2.23 -1.92
CA GLY A 178 1.24 3.10 -2.78
C GLY A 178 0.72 4.36 -2.07
N GLY A 179 0.46 4.26 -0.77
CA GLY A 179 0.07 5.41 0.06
C GLY A 179 1.24 6.38 0.30
N ASN A 180 2.46 5.86 0.47
CA ASN A 180 3.68 6.68 0.51
C ASN A 180 3.91 7.38 -0.84
N LEU A 181 3.83 6.65 -1.95
CA LEU A 181 3.96 7.21 -3.31
C LEU A 181 2.92 8.30 -3.59
N ALA A 182 1.70 8.14 -3.09
CA ALA A 182 0.65 9.13 -3.21
C ALA A 182 1.02 10.46 -2.51
N ILE A 183 1.51 10.40 -1.27
CA ILE A 183 1.96 11.60 -0.55
C ILE A 183 3.19 12.21 -1.23
N TYR A 184 4.22 11.40 -1.50
CA TYR A 184 5.47 11.89 -2.07
C TYR A 184 5.25 12.58 -3.43
N SER A 185 4.46 11.96 -4.30
CA SER A 185 4.13 12.55 -5.60
C SER A 185 3.33 13.83 -5.46
N ALA A 186 2.38 13.90 -4.51
CA ALA A 186 1.57 15.09 -4.31
C ALA A 186 2.38 16.29 -3.80
N ILE A 187 3.33 16.08 -2.89
CA ILE A 187 4.16 17.17 -2.35
C ILE A 187 5.19 17.67 -3.39
N ASN A 188 5.68 16.79 -4.27
CA ASN A 188 6.73 17.11 -5.26
C ASN A 188 6.21 17.38 -6.68
N CYS A 189 4.91 17.19 -6.96
CA CYS A 189 4.36 17.47 -8.29
C CYS A 189 4.36 18.95 -8.64
N ASN A 190 4.25 19.24 -9.94
CA ASN A 190 4.24 20.59 -10.44
C ASN A 190 3.02 21.38 -9.93
N LYS A 191 3.15 22.72 -9.85
CA LYS A 191 2.09 23.60 -9.32
C LYS A 191 0.74 23.45 -10.04
N ARG A 192 0.74 23.05 -11.33
CA ARG A 192 -0.48 22.90 -12.13
C ARG A 192 -1.28 21.69 -11.70
N VAL A 193 -0.59 20.57 -11.43
CA VAL A 193 -1.20 19.33 -10.94
C VAL A 193 -1.58 19.46 -9.48
N LYS A 194 -0.68 20.01 -8.64
CA LYS A 194 -0.92 20.24 -7.20
C LYS A 194 -2.23 20.98 -6.94
N LYS A 195 -2.54 22.03 -7.70
CA LYS A 195 -3.80 22.80 -7.59
C LYS A 195 -5.08 21.99 -7.81
N LYS A 196 -5.00 20.84 -8.50
CA LYS A 196 -6.15 19.97 -8.80
C LYS A 196 -6.39 18.93 -7.70
N ILE A 197 -5.38 18.65 -6.88
CA ILE A 197 -5.46 17.65 -5.80
C ILE A 197 -6.49 18.10 -4.77
N LYS A 198 -7.50 17.26 -4.55
CA LYS A 198 -8.59 17.46 -3.59
C LYS A 198 -8.30 16.73 -2.28
N CYS A 199 -7.73 15.54 -2.35
CA CYS A 199 -7.25 14.78 -1.21
C CYS A 199 -6.20 13.78 -1.66
N VAL A 200 -5.25 13.49 -0.79
CA VAL A 200 -4.24 12.45 -0.92
C VAL A 200 -4.51 11.41 0.14
N TYR A 201 -4.65 10.15 -0.25
CA TYR A 201 -4.95 9.05 0.66
C TYR A 201 -3.72 8.18 0.87
N ASN A 202 -3.32 8.04 2.13
CA ASN A 202 -2.34 7.06 2.56
C ASN A 202 -3.04 5.97 3.38
N ASN A 203 -3.27 4.81 2.78
CA ASN A 203 -3.89 3.68 3.46
C ASN A 203 -2.78 2.75 3.98
N ASP A 204 -2.44 2.92 5.25
CA ASP A 204 -1.43 2.16 5.99
C ASP A 204 -0.06 2.07 5.32
N GLY A 205 0.32 3.11 4.57
CA GLY A 205 1.63 3.23 3.95
C GLY A 205 2.66 3.89 4.86
N PRO A 206 3.94 3.54 4.71
CA PRO A 206 5.03 4.03 5.55
C PRO A 206 5.22 5.55 5.43
N GLY A 207 5.85 6.12 6.45
CA GLY A 207 6.05 7.54 6.63
C GLY A 207 7.24 8.05 5.83
N PHE A 208 7.78 9.17 6.27
CA PHE A 208 8.93 9.79 5.62
C PHE A 208 10.02 10.09 6.63
N ASP A 209 11.22 10.38 6.13
CA ASP A 209 12.25 10.99 6.96
C ASP A 209 11.76 12.34 7.51
N ILE A 210 12.21 12.70 8.71
CA ILE A 210 11.81 13.92 9.40
C ILE A 210 12.09 15.20 8.58
N SER A 211 13.12 15.18 7.73
CA SER A 211 13.42 16.30 6.83
C SER A 211 12.31 16.54 5.80
N VAL A 212 11.68 15.48 5.29
CA VAL A 212 10.54 15.56 4.38
C VAL A 212 9.31 16.06 5.13
N ILE A 213 9.02 15.52 6.32
CA ILE A 213 7.88 15.96 7.14
C ILE A 213 7.98 17.46 7.47
N LYS A 214 9.19 17.96 7.77
CA LYS A 214 9.44 19.37 8.09
C LYS A 214 9.54 20.29 6.87
N SER A 215 9.54 19.75 5.65
CA SER A 215 9.63 20.55 4.43
C SER A 215 8.41 21.44 4.22
N GLU A 216 8.59 22.59 3.57
CA GLU A 216 7.49 23.49 3.22
C GLU A 216 6.48 22.79 2.28
N GLU A 217 6.99 21.93 1.40
CA GLU A 217 6.20 21.16 0.44
C GLU A 217 5.22 20.23 1.15
N TYR A 218 5.68 19.48 2.16
CA TYR A 218 4.83 18.58 2.95
C TYR A 218 3.81 19.38 3.78
N GLN A 219 4.28 20.39 4.52
CA GLN A 219 3.41 21.22 5.35
C GLN A 219 2.31 21.92 4.54
N SER A 220 2.61 22.35 3.31
CA SER A 220 1.62 22.95 2.40
C SER A 220 0.52 21.98 1.93
N MET A 221 0.83 20.68 1.90
CA MET A 221 -0.10 19.64 1.46
C MET A 221 -0.82 18.96 2.62
N LEU A 222 -0.35 19.13 3.85
CA LEU A 222 -0.87 18.48 5.04
C LEU A 222 -2.41 18.54 5.18
N PRO A 223 -3.10 19.68 4.93
CA PRO A 223 -4.57 19.75 5.03
C PRO A 223 -5.32 18.90 4.00
N TYR A 224 -4.63 18.39 2.97
CA TYR A 224 -5.19 17.54 1.93
C TYR A 224 -4.82 16.06 2.12
N ILE A 225 -3.95 15.73 3.08
CA ILE A 225 -3.53 14.34 3.33
C ILE A 225 -4.52 13.70 4.31
N ARG A 226 -4.96 12.48 3.97
CA ARG A 226 -5.75 11.61 4.83
C ARG A 226 -5.01 10.29 5.00
N SER A 227 -4.43 10.10 6.19
CA SER A 227 -3.78 8.85 6.56
C SER A 227 -4.77 7.96 7.31
N ILE A 228 -4.98 6.75 6.83
CA ILE A 228 -5.86 5.75 7.45
C ILE A 228 -5.02 4.54 7.82
N VAL A 229 -5.04 4.15 9.09
CA VAL A 229 -4.21 3.05 9.62
C VAL A 229 -5.09 2.11 10.45
N PRO A 230 -4.83 0.78 10.45
CA PRO A 230 -5.51 -0.13 11.37
C PRO A 230 -5.07 0.11 12.82
N GLU A 231 -5.89 -0.33 13.77
CA GLU A 231 -5.57 -0.28 15.20
C GLU A 231 -4.20 -0.87 15.51
N ASN A 232 -3.82 -1.96 14.83
CA ASN A 232 -2.50 -2.54 14.92
C ASN A 232 -1.70 -2.35 13.63
N SER A 233 -1.36 -1.10 13.31
CA SER A 233 -0.44 -0.77 12.23
C SER A 233 1.02 -1.01 12.61
N ILE A 234 1.74 -1.71 11.75
CA ILE A 234 3.20 -1.86 11.81
C ILE A 234 3.81 -1.19 10.57
N VAL A 235 3.29 -1.49 9.38
CA VAL A 235 3.79 -0.94 8.09
C VAL A 235 3.57 0.56 8.01
N GLY A 236 2.35 1.03 8.25
CA GLY A 236 2.04 2.46 8.27
C GLY A 236 2.61 3.21 9.48
N MET A 237 3.47 2.58 10.29
CA MET A 237 4.24 3.19 11.38
C MET A 237 5.75 3.02 11.15
N LEU A 238 6.17 2.52 9.98
CA LEU A 238 7.56 2.53 9.56
C LEU A 238 7.88 3.97 9.13
N LEU A 239 8.83 4.62 9.81
CA LEU A 239 9.23 6.03 9.63
C LEU A 239 8.32 7.06 10.31
N GLU A 240 8.69 8.34 10.21
CA GLU A 240 7.99 9.43 10.87
C GLU A 240 6.70 9.76 10.11
N HIS A 241 5.63 9.97 10.88
CA HIS A 241 4.33 10.40 10.39
C HIS A 241 3.92 11.68 11.08
N ASP A 242 3.00 12.42 10.46
CA ASP A 242 2.22 13.39 11.22
C ASP A 242 1.20 12.67 12.11
N ASP A 243 0.90 13.23 13.28
CA ASP A 243 0.10 12.58 14.34
C ASP A 243 -1.41 12.48 14.01
N ASP A 244 -1.88 13.09 12.91
CA ASP A 244 -3.28 13.09 12.49
C ASP A 244 -3.61 11.93 11.52
N TYR A 245 -3.84 10.75 12.09
CA TYR A 245 -4.29 9.57 11.36
C TYR A 245 -5.65 9.04 11.84
N ILE A 246 -6.46 8.58 10.90
CA ILE A 246 -7.74 7.91 11.14
C ILE A 246 -7.44 6.45 11.48
N ILE A 247 -7.75 6.03 12.71
CA ILE A 247 -7.47 4.67 13.16
C ILE A 247 -8.72 3.82 13.00
N VAL A 248 -8.64 2.73 12.24
CA VAL A 248 -9.77 1.86 11.90
C VAL A 248 -9.69 0.49 12.55
N LYS A 249 -10.84 -0.12 12.82
CA LYS A 249 -10.92 -1.51 13.24
C LYS A 249 -10.69 -2.44 12.06
N SER A 250 -10.12 -3.60 12.35
CA SER A 250 -9.96 -4.70 11.41
C SER A 250 -10.57 -5.98 12.00
N SER A 251 -11.09 -6.87 11.15
CA SER A 251 -11.46 -8.23 11.55
C SER A 251 -10.24 -9.15 11.74
N GLN A 252 -9.07 -8.74 11.28
CA GLN A 252 -7.81 -9.45 11.45
C GLN A 252 -7.10 -9.02 12.74
N THR A 253 -6.01 -9.72 13.08
CA THR A 253 -5.16 -9.39 14.24
C THR A 253 -3.71 -9.24 13.83
N GLY A 254 -2.88 -8.65 14.70
CA GLY A 254 -1.44 -8.55 14.44
C GLY A 254 -1.12 -7.75 13.18
N ILE A 255 -0.10 -8.18 12.45
CA ILE A 255 0.31 -7.57 11.18
C ILE A 255 -0.72 -7.81 10.06
N MET A 256 -1.58 -8.82 10.18
CA MET A 256 -2.62 -9.12 9.19
C MET A 256 -3.68 -8.02 9.11
N GLN A 257 -3.73 -7.08 10.06
CA GLN A 257 -4.57 -5.89 9.95
C GLN A 257 -4.11 -4.92 8.84
N HIS A 258 -2.88 -5.09 8.32
CA HIS A 258 -2.41 -4.38 7.14
C HIS A 258 -3.24 -4.71 5.90
N ASP A 259 -3.90 -5.87 5.83
CA ASP A 259 -4.85 -6.15 4.76
C ASP A 259 -6.07 -5.24 4.87
N ALA A 260 -6.18 -4.23 4.00
CA ALA A 260 -7.28 -3.27 4.02
C ALA A 260 -8.65 -3.89 3.68
N MET A 261 -8.69 -5.08 3.07
CA MET A 261 -9.94 -5.83 2.87
C MET A 261 -10.58 -6.28 4.20
N SER A 262 -9.77 -6.36 5.27
CA SER A 262 -10.23 -6.70 6.61
C SER A 262 -10.78 -5.51 7.40
N TRP A 263 -10.65 -4.28 6.89
CA TRP A 263 -11.05 -3.08 7.63
C TRP A 263 -12.57 -2.99 7.72
N GLN A 264 -13.04 -2.73 8.94
CA GLN A 264 -14.45 -2.78 9.26
C GLN A 264 -15.16 -1.50 8.81
N VAL A 265 -16.34 -1.68 8.23
CA VAL A 265 -17.18 -0.59 7.72
C VAL A 265 -18.58 -0.64 8.33
N SER A 266 -19.23 0.52 8.39
CA SER A 266 -20.62 0.67 8.80
C SER A 266 -21.28 1.76 7.95
N GLY A 267 -22.21 1.37 7.08
CA GLY A 267 -22.76 2.28 6.08
C GLY A 267 -21.65 2.84 5.18
N PRO A 268 -21.56 4.17 4.98
CA PRO A 268 -20.51 4.80 4.17
C PRO A 268 -19.23 5.14 4.96
N TYR A 269 -19.07 4.63 6.19
CA TYR A 269 -17.99 5.03 7.09
C TYR A 269 -17.10 3.85 7.49
N MET A 270 -15.81 4.13 7.67
CA MET A 270 -14.92 3.21 8.39
C MET A 270 -15.28 3.19 9.87
N VAL A 271 -15.21 2.01 10.49
CA VAL A 271 -15.38 1.87 11.94
C VAL A 271 -14.07 2.28 12.61
N THR A 272 -14.09 3.42 13.31
CA THR A 272 -12.89 4.01 13.90
C THR A 272 -12.70 3.69 15.38
N VAL A 273 -11.45 3.76 15.84
CA VAL A 273 -11.05 3.74 17.25
C VAL A 273 -10.21 4.97 17.56
N ARG A 274 -10.10 5.33 18.85
CA ARG A 274 -9.40 6.55 19.27
C ARG A 274 -7.88 6.44 19.30
N ARG A 275 -7.34 5.22 19.41
CA ARG A 275 -5.91 5.00 19.67
C ARG A 275 -5.46 3.71 19.03
N LEU A 276 -4.19 3.68 18.62
CA LEU A 276 -3.51 2.46 18.19
C LEU A 276 -3.49 1.42 19.31
N SER A 277 -3.13 0.18 19.00
CA SER A 277 -2.91 -0.85 20.00
C SER A 277 -1.70 -0.49 20.88
N ALA A 278 -1.65 -1.02 22.11
CA ALA A 278 -0.47 -0.85 22.97
C ALA A 278 0.79 -1.52 22.40
N GLN A 279 0.63 -2.51 21.52
CA GLN A 279 1.71 -3.18 20.82
C GLN A 279 2.26 -2.29 19.71
N SER A 280 1.40 -1.80 18.81
CA SER A 280 1.76 -0.87 17.73
C SER A 280 2.46 0.38 18.26
N ARG A 281 1.93 1.03 19.31
CA ARG A 281 2.61 2.17 19.96
C ARG A 281 3.97 1.85 20.57
N ARG A 282 4.20 0.60 21.02
CA ARG A 282 5.50 0.18 21.57
C ARG A 282 6.50 -0.08 20.45
N LEU A 283 6.07 -0.77 19.39
CA LEU A 283 6.88 -1.01 18.20
C LEU A 283 7.26 0.30 17.52
N ASN A 284 6.30 1.19 17.27
CA ASN A 284 6.56 2.49 16.65
C ASN A 284 7.62 3.29 17.43
N ARG A 285 7.49 3.37 18.77
CA ARG A 285 8.50 4.05 19.60
C ARG A 285 9.89 3.39 19.52
N ALA A 286 9.96 2.07 19.47
CA ALA A 286 11.23 1.36 19.30
C ALA A 286 11.84 1.63 17.92
N PHE A 287 11.02 1.64 16.86
CA PHE A 287 11.43 1.98 15.50
C PHE A 287 11.96 3.40 15.41
N SER A 288 11.15 4.39 15.80
CA SER A 288 11.51 5.80 15.74
C SER A 288 12.78 6.09 16.55
N SER A 289 12.91 5.48 17.73
CA SER A 289 14.12 5.60 18.55
C SER A 289 15.34 4.98 17.88
N TRP A 290 15.20 3.80 17.26
CA TRP A 290 16.32 3.16 16.57
C TRP A 290 16.74 3.98 15.36
N ILE A 291 15.80 4.35 14.48
CA ILE A 291 16.03 5.21 13.30
C ILE A 291 16.77 6.48 13.72
N SER A 292 16.30 7.17 14.76
CA SER A 292 16.93 8.39 15.27
C SER A 292 18.34 8.17 15.85
N SER A 293 18.67 6.96 16.29
CA SER A 293 19.94 6.64 16.95
C SER A 293 21.03 6.11 16.01
N VAL A 294 20.66 5.71 14.78
CA VAL A 294 21.58 5.15 13.79
C VAL A 294 21.65 6.01 12.53
N ASP A 295 22.85 6.08 11.93
CA ASP A 295 23.08 6.72 10.63
C ASP A 295 22.56 5.86 9.47
N ASN A 296 22.53 6.45 8.28
CA ASN A 296 22.03 5.79 7.08
C ASN A 296 22.86 4.54 6.71
N GLU A 297 24.16 4.51 7.02
CA GLU A 297 25.02 3.35 6.77
C GLU A 297 24.58 2.14 7.59
N LYS A 298 24.33 2.32 8.90
CA LYS A 298 23.81 1.26 9.77
C LYS A 298 22.38 0.85 9.44
N ARG A 299 21.54 1.79 9.02
CA ARG A 299 20.18 1.48 8.54
C ARG A 299 20.24 0.59 7.30
N CYS A 300 21.12 0.92 6.36
CA CYS A 300 21.39 0.10 5.17
C CYS A 300 21.90 -1.29 5.55
N GLU A 301 22.91 -1.39 6.43
CA GLU A 301 23.44 -2.68 6.90
C GLU A 301 22.36 -3.54 7.56
N PHE A 302 21.47 -2.94 8.36
CA PHE A 302 20.34 -3.64 8.96
C PHE A 302 19.37 -4.20 7.93
N VAL A 303 18.98 -3.39 6.93
CA VAL A 303 18.04 -3.80 5.87
C VAL A 303 18.67 -4.88 4.99
N GLU A 304 19.91 -4.69 4.54
CA GLU A 304 20.66 -5.70 3.79
C GLU A 304 20.82 -6.99 4.57
N THR A 305 21.06 -6.91 5.87
CA THR A 305 21.11 -8.10 6.73
C THR A 305 19.75 -8.78 6.76
N LEU A 306 18.65 -8.07 7.08
CA LEU A 306 17.30 -8.63 7.16
C LEU A 306 16.89 -9.35 5.87
N PHE A 307 17.05 -8.69 4.71
CA PHE A 307 16.68 -9.28 3.42
C PHE A 307 17.67 -10.34 2.94
N GLY A 308 18.95 -10.24 3.32
CA GLY A 308 19.94 -11.30 3.16
C GLY A 308 19.54 -12.56 3.93
N LEU A 309 19.06 -12.42 5.17
CA LEU A 309 18.55 -13.53 5.98
C LEU A 309 17.38 -14.22 5.27
N ILE A 310 16.40 -13.44 4.81
CA ILE A 310 15.19 -13.95 4.17
C ILE A 310 15.52 -14.63 2.82
N SER A 311 16.37 -14.01 2.00
CA SER A 311 16.76 -14.54 0.68
C SER A 311 17.57 -15.82 0.79
N SER A 312 18.40 -15.96 1.83
CA SER A 312 19.20 -17.17 2.08
C SER A 312 18.35 -18.41 2.38
N CYS A 313 17.08 -18.23 2.78
CA CYS A 313 16.12 -19.32 2.94
C CYS A 313 15.53 -19.84 1.61
N GLY A 314 16.00 -19.31 0.47
CA GLY A 314 15.57 -19.72 -0.88
C GLY A 314 14.13 -19.30 -1.20
N VAL A 315 13.63 -18.31 -0.48
CA VAL A 315 12.26 -17.82 -0.58
C VAL A 315 12.24 -16.60 -1.51
N LYS A 316 11.25 -16.53 -2.41
CA LYS A 316 11.04 -15.36 -3.29
C LYS A 316 9.88 -14.46 -2.83
N ASN A 317 8.97 -14.99 -2.01
CA ASN A 317 7.79 -14.29 -1.51
C ASN A 317 7.67 -14.37 0.02
N LEU A 318 7.18 -13.33 0.68
CA LEU A 318 7.02 -13.34 2.14
C LEU A 318 6.07 -14.44 2.64
N SER A 319 5.03 -14.75 1.85
CA SER A 319 4.07 -15.82 2.14
C SER A 319 4.72 -17.21 2.30
N ASP A 320 5.91 -17.42 1.75
CA ASP A 320 6.65 -18.68 1.82
C ASP A 320 7.58 -18.76 3.04
N ILE A 321 7.65 -17.70 3.85
CA ILE A 321 8.43 -17.64 5.08
C ILE A 321 7.70 -18.40 6.20
N SER A 322 8.23 -19.55 6.62
CA SER A 322 7.80 -20.26 7.82
C SER A 322 8.79 -20.07 8.97
N VAL A 323 8.29 -19.86 10.19
CA VAL A 323 9.07 -19.70 11.44
C VAL A 323 10.14 -20.78 11.62
N ASP A 324 9.88 -22.01 11.17
CA ASP A 324 10.81 -23.14 11.28
C ASP A 324 12.03 -23.05 10.37
N ARG A 325 12.00 -22.23 9.30
CA ARG A 325 13.12 -22.04 8.37
C ARG A 325 14.17 -21.02 8.85
N PHE A 326 13.84 -20.18 9.84
CA PHE A 326 14.78 -19.20 10.41
C PHE A 326 15.92 -19.83 11.24
N LYS A 327 15.93 -21.16 11.43
CA LYS A 327 16.89 -21.85 12.32
C LYS A 327 18.13 -22.43 11.64
N SER A 328 18.37 -22.24 10.34
CA SER A 328 19.36 -23.09 9.67
C SER A 328 20.12 -22.46 8.50
N THR A 329 20.91 -21.43 8.76
CA THR A 329 22.11 -21.14 7.94
C THR A 329 23.22 -20.53 8.79
N ARG A 330 24.43 -21.08 8.74
CA ARG A 330 25.57 -20.65 9.57
C ARG A 330 25.98 -19.20 9.29
N GLU A 331 25.82 -18.76 8.05
CA GLU A 331 26.13 -17.40 7.61
C GLU A 331 25.15 -16.36 8.19
N VAL A 332 23.87 -16.73 8.27
CA VAL A 332 22.79 -15.94 8.89
C VAL A 332 23.04 -15.69 10.38
N ILE A 333 23.43 -16.74 11.12
CA ILE A 333 23.77 -16.61 12.55
C ILE A 333 24.96 -15.67 12.74
N LYS A 334 25.93 -15.71 11.81
CA LYS A 334 27.14 -14.89 11.86
C LYS A 334 26.84 -13.42 11.55
N GLN A 335 26.05 -13.13 10.51
CA GLN A 335 25.62 -11.75 10.20
C GLN A 335 24.73 -11.17 11.30
N TYR A 336 23.76 -11.95 11.81
CA TYR A 336 22.95 -11.54 12.95
C TYR A 336 23.79 -11.25 14.20
N ALA A 337 24.87 -12.01 14.45
CA ALA A 337 25.78 -11.79 15.58
C ALA A 337 26.65 -10.52 15.43
N ASN A 338 26.88 -10.05 14.21
CA ASN A 338 27.64 -8.82 13.93
C ASN A 338 26.81 -7.54 14.14
N LEU A 339 25.49 -7.63 14.09
CA LEU A 339 24.62 -6.50 14.42
C LEU A 339 24.80 -6.05 15.87
N ASP A 340 24.75 -4.74 16.09
CA ASP A 340 24.77 -4.17 17.44
C ASP A 340 23.56 -4.64 18.27
N LYS A 341 23.59 -4.39 19.58
CA LYS A 341 22.57 -4.88 20.51
C LYS A 341 21.17 -4.31 20.20
N ASP A 342 21.09 -3.07 19.75
CA ASP A 342 19.83 -2.38 19.50
C ASP A 342 19.23 -2.87 18.17
N SER A 343 20.07 -3.02 17.14
CA SER A 343 19.69 -3.63 15.86
C SER A 343 19.21 -5.08 16.01
N ARG A 344 19.88 -5.90 16.84
CA ARG A 344 19.41 -7.27 17.14
C ARG A 344 18.07 -7.30 17.88
N THR A 345 17.90 -6.38 18.84
CA THR A 345 16.64 -6.25 19.58
C THR A 345 15.50 -5.89 18.64
N LEU A 346 15.72 -4.90 17.76
CA LEU A 346 14.74 -4.47 16.78
C LEU A 346 14.39 -5.59 15.79
N LEU A 347 15.39 -6.26 15.22
CA LEU A 347 15.20 -7.36 14.29
C LEU A 347 14.38 -8.49 14.94
N ARG A 348 14.71 -8.84 16.20
CA ARG A 348 13.95 -9.84 16.95
C ARG A 348 12.50 -9.39 17.19
N SER A 349 12.26 -8.13 17.54
CA SER A 349 10.91 -7.59 17.73
C SER A 349 10.08 -7.59 16.44
N MET A 350 10.70 -7.32 15.27
CA MET A 350 10.06 -7.46 13.97
C MET A 350 9.71 -8.92 13.68
N LEU A 351 10.71 -9.81 13.76
CA LEU A 351 10.52 -11.22 13.49
C LEU A 351 9.45 -11.83 14.41
N LEU A 352 9.42 -11.49 15.70
CA LEU A 352 8.36 -11.94 16.59
C LEU A 352 6.98 -11.40 16.18
N SER A 353 6.89 -10.14 15.77
CA SER A 353 5.61 -9.56 15.31
C SER A 353 5.13 -10.19 14.00
N LEU A 354 6.05 -10.65 13.16
CA LEU A 354 5.78 -11.42 11.94
C LEU A 354 5.40 -12.88 12.25
N THR A 355 6.05 -13.52 13.23
CA THR A 355 5.96 -14.98 13.47
C THR A 355 4.91 -15.41 14.50
N ASP A 356 4.58 -14.58 15.49
CA ASP A 356 3.60 -14.89 16.56
C ASP A 356 2.16 -15.08 16.03
N GLN A 357 1.93 -14.81 14.74
CA GLN A 357 0.61 -14.75 14.12
C GLN A 357 0.44 -15.70 12.92
N ILE A 358 1.52 -16.06 12.20
CA ILE A 358 1.50 -17.10 11.15
C ILE A 358 1.09 -18.47 11.74
N GLY A 359 1.42 -18.72 13.01
CA GLY A 359 0.99 -19.93 13.73
C GLY A 359 -0.51 -20.00 14.04
N LYS A 360 -1.18 -18.86 14.26
CA LYS A 360 -2.62 -18.82 14.59
C LYS A 360 -3.50 -18.91 13.34
N ALA A 361 -3.11 -18.28 12.24
CA ALA A 361 -3.84 -18.36 10.97
C ALA A 361 -3.87 -19.78 10.35
N ARG A 362 -2.94 -20.66 10.75
CA ARG A 362 -2.93 -22.09 10.36
C ARG A 362 -3.83 -22.99 11.21
N LEU A 363 -4.25 -22.55 12.40
CA LEU A 363 -5.08 -23.33 13.32
C LEU A 363 -6.58 -23.05 13.17
N GLU A 364 -6.97 -22.06 12.37
CA GLU A 364 -8.36 -21.72 12.05
C GLU A 364 -8.80 -22.17 10.64
N LYS A 365 -8.00 -23.00 9.97
CA LYS A 365 -8.43 -23.81 8.81
C LYS A 365 -8.53 -25.27 9.24
#